data_AF-A0A2H5VE35-F1
#
_entry.id   AF-A0A2H5VE35-F1
#
_cell.length_a   1.000
_cell.length_b   1.000
_cell.length_c   1.000
_cell.angle_alpha   90.00
_cell.angle_beta   90.00
_cell.angle_gamma   90.00
#
_symmetry.space_group_name_H-M   'P 1'
#
loop_
_entity.id
_entity.type
_entity.pdbx_description
1 polymer ?
#
loop_
_entity_poly.entity_id
_entity_poly.type
_entity_poly.pdbx_seq_one_letter_code
_entity_poly.pdbx_strand_id
1 'polypeptide(L)'
;MDMNFALFLDGFIFDHIEGNCYYYSFTEDRSSLTEEALIKDFEYSEPKVNIDKEDFEDMVRVAKNYIIEGDIFQVVLSKRFEFEIKGEPIKFYENLRKINPSPYMYYIKFGDERVIGSSPEMLIRVEGKMVETYPIAGTRALTEDEEENKRLAKELINDEKEKAEHVMLVDLARNDLGRICKFGTVKVPEFMIIHTYSHVQHMVSRVTGELREDIDSFKALKYVFPAGTVSGAPKIRAMEIIDELEPCRRGVYAGAVGYFSLNRNSDFAIAIRTLAVKEKKARIQVGAGIVYDSKPEKEWLETEQKAKALMKALELSKS
;
A
#
# COMPACT_ATOMS: atom_id res chain seq x y z
N MET A 1 1.02 -5.65 19.42
CA MET A 1 -0.32 -5.03 19.28
C MET A 1 -0.60 -5.08 17.81
N ASP A 2 -1.63 -5.83 17.43
CA ASP A 2 -1.76 -6.30 16.05
C ASP A 2 -2.71 -5.41 15.23
N MET A 3 -3.54 -4.61 15.91
CA MET A 3 -4.44 -3.62 15.30
C MET A 3 -4.60 -2.42 16.25
N ASN A 4 -4.66 -1.20 15.69
CA ASN A 4 -4.93 0.05 16.40
C ASN A 4 -6.06 0.80 15.69
N PHE A 5 -7.17 1.04 16.41
CA PHE A 5 -8.30 1.83 15.92
C PHE A 5 -8.67 2.86 16.98
N ALA A 6 -9.09 4.04 16.53
CA ALA A 6 -9.76 5.03 17.36
C ALA A 6 -11.18 5.24 16.85
N LEU A 7 -12.06 5.62 17.78
CA LEU A 7 -13.42 6.03 17.46
C LEU A 7 -13.42 7.54 17.24
N PHE A 8 -13.63 7.96 15.99
CA PHE A 8 -13.81 9.37 15.62
C PHE A 8 -15.30 9.67 15.53
N LEU A 9 -15.81 10.48 16.47
CA LEU A 9 -17.22 10.89 16.52
C LEU A 9 -17.42 12.32 15.99
N ASP A 10 -16.34 12.99 15.60
CA ASP A 10 -16.36 14.28 14.95
C ASP A 10 -15.18 14.41 13.99
N GLY A 11 -15.23 15.42 13.14
CA GLY A 11 -14.14 15.74 12.23
C GLY A 11 -14.54 16.68 11.11
N PHE A 12 -13.56 17.01 10.30
CA PHE A 12 -13.73 17.80 9.09
C PHE A 12 -13.68 16.92 7.86
N ILE A 13 -14.62 17.13 6.94
CA ILE A 13 -14.66 16.52 5.61
C ILE A 13 -14.43 17.64 4.60
N PHE A 14 -13.36 17.53 3.83
CA PHE A 14 -13.04 18.48 2.77
C PHE A 14 -13.46 17.88 1.42
N ASP A 15 -14.49 18.45 0.81
CA ASP A 15 -14.84 18.18 -0.57
C ASP A 15 -14.03 19.11 -1.46
N HIS A 16 -12.92 18.61 -1.99
CA HIS A 16 -12.04 19.38 -2.87
C HIS A 16 -12.61 19.58 -4.28
N ILE A 17 -13.63 18.82 -4.68
CA ILE A 17 -14.28 18.95 -5.99
C ILE A 17 -15.22 20.15 -5.96
N GLU A 18 -16.04 20.23 -4.91
CA GLU A 18 -16.98 21.34 -4.72
C GLU A 18 -16.37 22.55 -3.98
N GLY A 19 -15.19 22.37 -3.37
CA GLY A 19 -14.53 23.39 -2.58
C GLY A 19 -15.16 23.60 -1.19
N ASN A 20 -15.92 22.63 -0.70
CA ASN A 20 -16.67 22.70 0.55
C ASN A 20 -15.90 22.07 1.72
N CYS A 21 -16.13 22.58 2.93
CA CYS A 21 -15.66 21.97 4.17
C CYS A 21 -16.85 21.75 5.11
N TYR A 22 -17.05 20.51 5.53
CA TYR A 22 -18.12 20.11 6.43
C TYR A 22 -17.53 19.69 7.76
N TYR A 23 -18.04 20.24 8.86
CA TYR A 23 -17.79 19.71 10.19
C TYR A 23 -18.95 18.79 10.60
N TYR A 24 -18.64 17.59 11.08
CA TYR A 24 -19.63 16.71 11.69
C TYR A 24 -19.26 16.45 13.15
N SER A 25 -20.27 16.26 14.00
CA SER A 25 -20.11 15.75 15.35
C SER A 25 -21.34 14.93 15.74
N PHE A 26 -21.10 13.76 16.32
CA PHE A 26 -22.08 12.91 16.99
C PHE A 26 -22.08 13.13 18.51
N THR A 27 -21.22 14.02 19.00
CA THR A 27 -21.05 14.39 20.42
C THR A 27 -21.06 15.92 20.55
N GLU A 28 -20.32 16.47 21.53
CA GLU A 28 -20.16 17.91 21.68
C GLU A 28 -19.43 18.53 20.47
N ASP A 29 -19.70 19.80 20.19
CA ASP A 29 -19.02 20.55 19.13
C ASP A 29 -17.60 20.94 19.58
N ARG A 30 -16.61 20.48 18.83
CA ARG A 30 -15.18 20.73 19.01
C ARG A 30 -14.57 21.46 17.80
N SER A 31 -15.39 22.00 16.90
CA SER A 31 -14.93 22.73 15.71
C SER A 31 -14.06 23.94 16.04
N SER A 32 -14.22 24.53 17.23
CA SER A 32 -13.39 25.62 17.73
C SER A 32 -12.00 25.19 18.20
N LEU A 33 -11.74 23.90 18.37
CA LEU A 33 -10.44 23.33 18.77
C LEU A 33 -9.49 23.16 17.59
N THR A 34 -9.60 23.97 16.54
CA THR A 34 -8.61 24.03 15.48
C THR A 34 -7.32 24.63 16.04
N GLU A 35 -6.46 23.77 16.58
CA GLU A 35 -5.09 24.15 16.92
C GLU A 35 -4.35 24.51 15.64
N GLU A 36 -3.50 25.55 15.71
CA GLU A 36 -2.45 25.70 14.73
C GLU A 36 -1.49 24.51 14.88
N ALA A 37 -1.42 23.67 13.85
CA ALA A 37 -0.38 22.66 13.72
C ALA A 37 0.95 23.37 13.52
N LEU A 38 1.56 23.78 14.64
CA LEU A 38 2.81 24.49 14.68
C LEU A 38 3.89 23.67 13.97
N ILE A 39 4.66 24.37 13.14
CA ILE A 39 5.92 23.90 12.58
C ILE A 39 6.77 23.42 13.76
N LYS A 40 6.95 22.11 13.87
CA LYS A 40 7.89 21.53 14.83
C LYS A 40 9.18 21.20 14.09
N ASP A 41 10.30 21.41 14.77
CA ASP A 41 11.58 20.93 14.31
C ASP A 41 11.49 19.41 14.13
N PHE A 42 12.08 18.92 13.05
CA PHE A 42 12.11 17.50 12.73
C PHE A 42 13.55 17.11 12.37
N GLU A 43 14.19 16.39 13.29
CA GLU A 43 15.53 15.85 13.11
C GLU A 43 15.44 14.33 13.00
N TYR A 44 16.34 13.73 12.24
CA TYR A 44 16.49 12.28 12.15
C TYR A 44 17.96 11.86 12.07
N SER A 45 18.28 10.68 12.61
CA SER A 45 19.59 10.06 12.48
C SER A 45 19.78 9.44 11.09
N GLU A 46 21.00 9.18 10.66
CA GLU A 46 21.26 8.49 9.39
C GLU A 46 20.48 7.17 9.28
N PRO A 47 19.65 6.98 8.23
CA PRO A 47 18.93 5.73 8.00
C PRO A 47 19.88 4.56 7.76
N LYS A 48 19.65 3.46 8.48
CA LYS A 48 20.42 2.21 8.34
C LYS A 48 19.53 1.09 7.82
N VAL A 49 20.00 0.34 6.84
CA VAL A 49 19.29 -0.85 6.36
C VAL A 49 19.50 -1.98 7.38
N ASN A 50 18.45 -2.76 7.63
CA ASN A 50 18.46 -3.87 8.59
C ASN A 50 19.11 -5.17 8.07
N ILE A 51 19.48 -5.19 6.78
CA ILE A 51 20.06 -6.32 6.07
C ILE A 51 21.00 -5.76 4.99
N ASP A 52 22.14 -6.41 4.76
CA ASP A 52 23.04 -6.01 3.69
C ASP A 52 22.56 -6.53 2.33
N LYS A 53 23.30 -6.15 1.28
CA LYS A 53 22.92 -6.48 -0.09
C LYS A 53 23.06 -7.98 -0.33
N GLU A 54 24.17 -8.56 0.11
CA GLU A 54 24.53 -9.95 -0.06
C GLU A 54 23.49 -10.88 0.57
N ASP A 55 23.12 -10.63 1.82
CA ASP A 55 22.11 -11.40 2.56
C ASP A 55 20.72 -11.29 1.90
N PHE A 56 20.31 -10.09 1.46
CA PHE A 56 19.04 -9.93 0.75
C PHE A 56 19.04 -10.68 -0.58
N GLU A 57 20.15 -10.60 -1.33
CA GLU A 57 20.27 -11.36 -2.58
C GLU A 57 20.21 -12.87 -2.33
N ASP A 58 20.77 -13.36 -1.22
CA ASP A 58 20.70 -14.77 -0.83
C ASP A 58 19.26 -15.17 -0.47
N MET A 59 18.50 -14.33 0.23
CA MET A 59 17.06 -14.56 0.42
C MET A 59 16.33 -14.69 -0.93
N VAL A 60 16.68 -13.87 -1.93
CA VAL A 60 16.12 -13.98 -3.28
C VAL A 60 16.48 -15.32 -3.92
N ARG A 61 17.73 -15.79 -3.79
CA ARG A 61 18.16 -17.11 -4.31
C ARG A 61 17.39 -18.25 -3.65
N VAL A 62 17.20 -18.20 -2.33
CA VAL A 62 16.42 -19.20 -1.59
C VAL A 62 14.95 -19.18 -2.01
N ALA A 63 14.33 -18.00 -2.11
CA ALA A 63 12.96 -17.85 -2.59
C ALA A 63 12.77 -18.42 -4.01
N LYS A 64 13.77 -18.26 -4.89
CA LYS A 64 13.73 -18.87 -6.22
C LYS A 64 13.76 -20.39 -6.19
N ASN A 65 14.47 -21.01 -5.23
CA ASN A 65 14.44 -22.47 -5.09
C ASN A 65 13.03 -22.95 -4.73
N TYR A 66 12.33 -22.28 -3.81
CA TYR A 66 10.92 -22.57 -3.52
C TYR A 66 10.03 -22.47 -4.77
N ILE A 67 10.30 -21.51 -5.66
CA ILE A 67 9.57 -21.39 -6.94
C ILE A 67 9.90 -22.56 -7.88
N ILE A 68 11.18 -22.95 -7.99
CA ILE A 68 11.62 -24.06 -8.85
C ILE A 68 11.04 -25.39 -8.38
N GLU A 69 10.93 -25.59 -7.06
CA GLU A 69 10.35 -26.78 -6.45
C GLU A 69 8.82 -26.82 -6.55
N GLY A 70 8.19 -25.70 -6.92
CA GLY A 70 6.74 -25.58 -7.12
C GLY A 70 5.94 -25.24 -5.86
N ASP A 71 6.61 -24.82 -4.77
CA ASP A 71 5.95 -24.42 -3.52
C ASP A 71 5.15 -23.12 -3.68
N ILE A 72 5.67 -22.19 -4.47
CA ILE A 72 5.09 -20.86 -4.72
C ILE A 72 5.31 -20.43 -6.18
N PHE A 73 4.42 -19.57 -6.68
CA PHE A 73 4.63 -18.83 -7.92
C PHE A 73 5.38 -17.52 -7.69
N GLN A 74 5.12 -16.89 -6.53
CA GLN A 74 5.69 -15.61 -6.14
C GLN A 74 5.77 -15.48 -4.61
N VAL A 75 6.82 -14.81 -4.12
CA VAL A 75 6.91 -14.28 -2.75
C VAL A 75 7.44 -12.86 -2.79
N VAL A 76 6.95 -11.99 -1.90
CA VAL A 76 7.41 -10.61 -1.82
C VAL A 76 8.33 -10.48 -0.63
N LEU A 77 9.62 -10.25 -0.88
CA LEU A 77 10.62 -10.07 0.16
C LEU A 77 10.89 -8.58 0.37
N SER A 78 11.19 -8.20 1.60
CA SER A 78 11.36 -6.80 1.98
C SER A 78 12.55 -6.55 2.87
N LYS A 79 12.98 -5.28 2.87
CA LYS A 79 13.99 -4.74 3.77
C LYS A 79 13.51 -3.42 4.33
N ARG A 80 14.03 -3.02 5.48
CA ARG A 80 13.65 -1.77 6.15
C ARG A 80 14.87 -0.91 6.46
N PHE A 81 14.64 0.40 6.33
CA PHE A 81 15.52 1.44 6.81
C PHE A 81 15.04 1.87 8.20
N GLU A 82 15.94 1.83 9.17
CA GLU A 82 15.67 2.23 10.55
C GLU A 82 16.50 3.47 10.92
N PHE A 83 15.85 4.39 11.62
CA PHE A 83 16.48 5.60 12.14
C PHE A 83 15.75 6.09 13.38
N GLU A 84 16.39 6.99 14.12
CA GLU A 84 15.75 7.72 15.21
C GLU A 84 15.27 9.08 14.73
N ILE A 85 14.14 9.54 15.27
CA ILE A 85 13.60 10.88 15.03
C ILE A 85 13.49 11.68 16.32
N LYS A 86 13.47 12.99 16.17
CA LYS A 86 13.14 13.96 17.22
C LYS A 86 12.22 15.01 16.63
N GLY A 87 11.10 15.26 17.32
CA GLY A 87 10.04 16.15 16.85
C GLY A 87 8.90 15.44 16.13
N GLU A 88 7.97 16.21 15.55
CA GLU A 88 6.79 15.66 14.86
C GLU A 88 7.05 15.59 13.34
N PRO A 89 6.82 14.44 12.69
CA PRO A 89 7.09 14.21 11.26
C PRO A 89 6.03 14.81 10.33
N ILE A 90 5.44 15.97 10.65
CA ILE A 90 4.39 16.58 9.81
C ILE A 90 4.96 17.04 8.46
N LYS A 91 6.16 17.62 8.45
CA LYS A 91 6.88 18.02 7.23
C LYS A 91 7.13 16.83 6.29
N PHE A 92 7.31 15.63 6.84
CA PHE A 92 7.46 14.41 6.04
C PHE A 92 6.21 14.12 5.23
N TYR A 93 5.03 14.22 5.85
CA TYR A 93 3.76 14.05 5.16
C TYR A 93 3.54 15.10 4.07
N GLU A 94 3.81 16.37 4.36
CA GLU A 94 3.68 17.47 3.39
C GLU A 94 4.57 17.26 2.17
N ASN A 95 5.84 16.88 2.39
CA ASN A 95 6.78 16.60 1.31
C ASN A 95 6.39 15.34 0.53
N LEU A 96 5.96 14.28 1.23
CA LEU A 96 5.52 13.05 0.59
C LEU A 96 4.30 13.29 -0.31
N ARG A 97 3.33 14.09 0.15
CA ARG A 97 2.14 14.48 -0.64
C ARG A 97 2.49 15.23 -1.93
N LYS A 98 3.56 16.04 -1.92
CA LYS A 98 4.05 16.76 -3.10
C LYS A 98 4.82 15.85 -4.06
N ILE A 99 5.69 15.00 -3.52
CA ILE A 99 6.60 14.16 -4.33
C ILE A 99 5.85 12.98 -4.96
N ASN A 100 4.94 12.37 -4.21
CA ASN A 100 4.28 11.13 -4.60
C ASN A 100 2.81 11.16 -4.17
N PRO A 101 1.95 11.96 -4.82
CA PRO A 101 0.52 11.94 -4.55
C PRO A 101 -0.08 10.58 -4.93
N SER A 102 -0.97 10.07 -4.08
CA SER A 102 -1.67 8.80 -4.32
C SER A 102 -3.12 8.87 -3.86
N PRO A 103 -3.98 7.90 -4.24
CA PRO A 103 -5.37 7.87 -3.81
C PRO A 103 -5.53 7.76 -2.28
N TYR A 104 -4.55 7.18 -1.58
CA TYR A 104 -4.60 6.98 -0.14
C TYR A 104 -3.43 7.68 0.56
N MET A 105 -3.67 8.93 0.94
CA MET A 105 -2.78 9.71 1.79
C MET A 105 -3.25 9.64 3.24
N TYR A 106 -2.35 9.38 4.18
CA TYR A 106 -2.70 9.31 5.60
C TYR A 106 -1.60 9.81 6.52
N TYR A 107 -2.03 10.48 7.59
CA TYR A 107 -1.23 10.84 8.76
C TYR A 107 -2.02 10.42 10.00
N ILE A 108 -1.61 9.35 10.66
CA ILE A 108 -2.31 8.78 11.82
C ILE A 108 -1.44 8.97 13.04
N LYS A 109 -2.05 9.47 14.12
CA LYS A 109 -1.43 9.70 15.42
C LYS A 109 -2.18 8.90 16.50
N PHE A 110 -1.53 7.87 17.04
CA PHE A 110 -2.01 7.10 18.18
C PHE A 110 -1.02 7.22 19.34
N GLY A 111 -1.25 8.14 20.28
CA GLY A 111 -0.30 8.40 21.36
C GLY A 111 1.09 8.77 20.82
N ASP A 112 2.07 7.92 21.05
CA ASP A 112 3.46 8.05 20.57
C ASP A 112 3.74 7.32 19.25
N GLU A 113 2.72 6.73 18.63
CA GLU A 113 2.83 6.09 17.31
C GLU A 113 2.39 7.06 16.20
N ARG A 114 3.15 7.08 15.11
CA ARG A 114 2.77 7.76 13.87
C ARG A 114 2.80 6.78 12.71
N VAL A 115 1.78 6.81 11.86
CA VAL A 115 1.74 6.06 10.61
C VAL A 115 1.42 7.04 9.49
N ILE A 116 2.38 7.24 8.59
CA ILE A 116 2.37 8.34 7.63
C ILE A 116 2.71 7.78 6.27
N GLY A 117 1.83 7.93 5.28
CA GLY A 117 2.07 7.28 4.00
C GLY A 117 1.26 7.82 2.84
N SER A 118 1.63 7.31 1.68
CA SER A 118 1.04 7.59 0.37
C SER A 118 0.90 6.27 -0.39
N SER A 119 -0.18 5.53 -0.08
CA SER A 119 -0.39 4.21 -0.68
C SER A 119 -1.05 4.31 -2.05
N PRO A 120 -0.44 3.70 -3.08
CA PRO A 120 -1.02 3.66 -4.41
C PRO A 120 -2.12 2.60 -4.55
N GLU A 121 -2.29 1.70 -3.58
CA GLU A 121 -3.01 0.45 -3.78
C GLU A 121 -4.10 0.24 -2.71
N MET A 122 -5.32 0.02 -3.19
CA MET A 122 -6.46 -0.37 -2.38
C MET A 122 -6.33 -1.84 -1.98
N LEU A 123 -6.50 -2.16 -0.70
CA LEU A 123 -6.69 -3.54 -0.26
C LEU A 123 -8.13 -3.98 -0.55
N ILE A 124 -9.09 -3.26 0.02
CA ILE A 124 -10.53 -3.58 -0.08
C ILE A 124 -11.38 -2.37 0.24
N ARG A 125 -12.46 -2.18 -0.52
CA ARG A 125 -13.56 -1.28 -0.18
C ARG A 125 -14.86 -2.06 -0.09
N VAL A 126 -15.68 -1.74 0.91
CA VAL A 126 -17.02 -2.30 1.13
C VAL A 126 -18.02 -1.15 1.25
N GLU A 127 -19.02 -1.16 0.39
CA GLU A 127 -20.14 -0.21 0.39
C GLU A 127 -21.47 -0.97 0.41
N GLY A 128 -22.16 -0.91 1.56
CA GLY A 128 -23.34 -1.74 1.81
C GLY A 128 -23.00 -3.23 1.71
N LYS A 129 -23.42 -3.87 0.62
CA LYS A 129 -23.12 -5.28 0.30
C LYS A 129 -22.13 -5.45 -0.84
N MET A 130 -21.75 -4.37 -1.51
CA MET A 130 -20.77 -4.44 -2.60
C MET A 130 -19.36 -4.37 -2.04
N VAL A 131 -18.49 -5.22 -2.57
CA VAL A 131 -17.06 -5.19 -2.29
C VAL A 131 -16.30 -4.98 -3.59
N GLU A 132 -15.22 -4.22 -3.53
CA GLU A 132 -14.32 -4.01 -4.66
C GLU A 132 -12.85 -3.93 -4.24
N THR A 133 -11.98 -4.22 -5.21
CA THR A 133 -10.54 -4.00 -5.14
C THR A 133 -10.01 -3.69 -6.54
N TYR A 134 -8.87 -3.01 -6.60
CA TYR A 134 -8.26 -2.57 -7.85
C TYR A 134 -6.85 -3.17 -7.98
N PRO A 135 -6.69 -4.33 -8.63
CA PRO A 135 -5.38 -4.82 -9.04
C PRO A 135 -4.71 -3.81 -9.99
N ILE A 136 -3.45 -3.50 -9.71
CA ILE A 136 -2.62 -2.58 -10.49
C ILE A 136 -1.31 -3.28 -10.83
N ALA A 137 -0.95 -3.31 -12.11
CA ALA A 137 0.35 -3.76 -12.58
C ALA A 137 0.85 -2.88 -13.72
N GLY A 138 2.15 -2.93 -13.93
CA GLY A 138 2.82 -2.20 -14.99
C GLY A 138 2.77 -0.69 -14.84
N THR A 139 3.85 -0.05 -15.22
CA THR A 139 4.00 1.40 -15.08
C THR A 139 4.67 1.95 -16.32
N ARG A 140 4.15 3.07 -16.83
CA ARG A 140 4.87 3.94 -17.75
C ARG A 140 4.84 5.36 -17.22
N ALA A 141 5.91 6.11 -17.45
CA ALA A 141 5.96 7.53 -17.13
C ALA A 141 4.92 8.27 -17.97
N LEU A 142 4.35 9.33 -17.39
CA LEU A 142 3.56 10.31 -18.11
C LEU A 142 4.47 11.47 -18.49
N THR A 143 4.39 11.93 -19.74
CA THR A 143 5.15 13.08 -20.26
C THR A 143 4.18 14.22 -20.61
N GLU A 144 4.72 15.37 -21.02
CA GLU A 144 3.90 16.49 -21.53
C GLU A 144 3.40 16.24 -22.97
N ASP A 145 3.86 15.17 -23.63
CA ASP A 145 3.50 14.82 -25.01
C ASP A 145 2.37 13.76 -25.02
N GLU A 146 1.18 14.17 -25.45
CA GLU A 146 0.01 13.28 -25.53
C GLU A 146 0.20 12.10 -26.50
N GLU A 147 0.89 12.29 -27.62
CA GLU A 147 1.09 11.22 -28.59
C GLU A 147 2.08 10.19 -28.06
N GLU A 148 3.13 10.65 -27.39
CA GLU A 148 4.05 9.76 -26.68
C GLU A 148 3.35 9.01 -25.55
N ASN A 149 2.50 9.68 -24.77
CA ASN A 149 1.71 9.04 -23.72
C ASN A 149 0.79 7.94 -24.28
N LYS A 150 0.13 8.18 -25.42
CA LYS A 150 -0.68 7.16 -26.13
C LYS A 150 0.18 6.01 -26.64
N ARG A 151 1.40 6.29 -27.12
CA ARG A 151 2.35 5.26 -27.55
C ARG A 151 2.77 4.39 -26.37
N LEU A 152 3.14 4.98 -25.24
CA LEU A 152 3.51 4.30 -24.01
C LEU A 152 2.34 3.48 -23.43
N ALA A 153 1.11 4.00 -23.49
CA ALA A 153 -0.09 3.27 -23.10
C ALA A 153 -0.29 2.01 -23.97
N LYS A 154 -0.16 2.16 -25.30
CA LYS A 154 -0.23 1.05 -26.25
C LYS A 154 0.90 0.06 -26.08
N GLU A 155 2.10 0.52 -25.71
CA GLU A 155 3.22 -0.35 -25.40
C GLU A 155 2.91 -1.18 -24.15
N LEU A 156 2.47 -0.54 -23.07
CA LEU A 156 2.12 -1.19 -21.81
C LEU A 156 1.01 -2.23 -21.97
N ILE A 157 -0.06 -1.91 -22.70
CA ILE A 157 -1.16 -2.86 -22.92
C ILE A 157 -0.78 -4.05 -23.81
N ASN A 158 0.29 -3.92 -24.61
CA ASN A 158 0.75 -4.99 -25.50
C ASN A 158 1.94 -5.78 -24.94
N ASP A 159 2.59 -5.29 -23.88
CA ASP A 159 3.69 -5.96 -23.19
C ASP A 159 3.24 -7.31 -22.59
N GLU A 160 3.71 -8.42 -23.15
CA GLU A 160 3.29 -9.77 -22.74
C GLU A 160 3.64 -10.08 -21.28
N LYS A 161 4.75 -9.54 -20.78
CA LYS A 161 5.16 -9.75 -19.40
C LYS A 161 4.22 -9.03 -18.43
N GLU A 162 3.99 -7.74 -18.67
CA GLU A 162 3.12 -6.91 -17.81
C GLU A 162 1.68 -7.44 -17.82
N LYS A 163 1.19 -7.88 -18.98
CA LYS A 163 -0.14 -8.52 -19.09
C LYS A 163 -0.23 -9.80 -18.25
N ALA A 164 0.78 -10.67 -18.33
CA ALA A 164 0.78 -11.93 -17.58
C ALA A 164 0.79 -11.69 -16.07
N GLU A 165 1.62 -10.75 -15.60
CA GLU A 165 1.65 -10.32 -14.21
C GLU A 165 0.30 -9.74 -13.76
N HIS A 166 -0.30 -8.86 -14.58
CA HIS A 166 -1.58 -8.25 -14.27
C HIS A 166 -2.72 -9.28 -14.17
N VAL A 167 -2.78 -10.25 -15.09
CA VAL A 167 -3.78 -11.32 -15.08
C VAL A 167 -3.68 -12.15 -13.79
N MET A 168 -2.45 -12.48 -13.37
CA MET A 168 -2.22 -13.18 -12.11
C MET A 168 -2.76 -12.38 -10.91
N LEU A 169 -2.54 -11.06 -10.85
CA LEU A 169 -3.08 -10.21 -9.78
C LEU A 169 -4.61 -10.15 -9.79
N VAL A 170 -5.22 -10.09 -10.98
CA VAL A 170 -6.68 -10.14 -11.13
C VAL A 170 -7.23 -11.47 -10.62
N ASP A 171 -6.59 -12.59 -10.95
CA ASP A 171 -7.01 -13.90 -10.48
C ASP A 171 -6.85 -14.06 -8.97
N LEU A 172 -5.79 -13.50 -8.39
CA LEU A 172 -5.58 -13.47 -6.95
C LEU A 172 -6.68 -12.66 -6.24
N ALA A 173 -7.00 -11.48 -6.77
CA ALA A 173 -8.11 -10.66 -6.28
C ALA A 173 -9.46 -11.37 -6.40
N ARG A 174 -9.72 -12.06 -7.52
CA ARG A 174 -10.92 -12.90 -7.70
C ARG A 174 -10.97 -14.04 -6.69
N ASN A 175 -9.83 -14.68 -6.39
CA ASN A 175 -9.75 -15.73 -5.37
C ASN A 175 -10.10 -15.19 -3.98
N ASP A 176 -9.52 -14.05 -3.61
CA ASP A 176 -9.77 -13.39 -2.32
C ASP A 176 -11.24 -12.98 -2.18
N LEU A 177 -11.80 -12.30 -3.18
CA LEU A 177 -13.21 -11.91 -3.17
C LEU A 177 -14.15 -13.13 -3.22
N GLY A 178 -13.76 -14.20 -3.91
CA GLY A 178 -14.52 -15.45 -3.98
C GLY A 178 -14.74 -16.13 -2.62
N ARG A 179 -13.87 -15.87 -1.63
CA ARG A 179 -14.00 -16.41 -0.26
C ARG A 179 -15.09 -15.71 0.54
N ILE A 180 -15.41 -14.46 0.20
CA ILE A 180 -16.31 -13.57 0.97
C ILE A 180 -17.58 -13.19 0.23
N CYS A 181 -17.63 -13.39 -1.10
CA CYS A 181 -18.77 -13.04 -1.93
C CYS A 181 -19.74 -14.21 -2.13
N LYS A 182 -20.97 -13.88 -2.54
CA LYS A 182 -21.96 -14.84 -3.04
C LYS A 182 -21.43 -15.54 -4.29
N PHE A 183 -21.79 -16.81 -4.45
CA PHE A 183 -21.39 -17.58 -5.62
C PHE A 183 -21.91 -16.90 -6.90
N GLY A 184 -21.05 -16.75 -7.91
CA GLY A 184 -21.40 -16.16 -9.21
C GLY A 184 -21.43 -14.62 -9.26
N THR A 185 -21.28 -13.91 -8.14
CA THR A 185 -21.32 -12.44 -8.11
C THR A 185 -19.96 -11.78 -8.33
N VAL A 186 -18.86 -12.51 -8.20
CA VAL A 186 -17.52 -11.95 -8.46
C VAL A 186 -17.36 -11.67 -9.95
N LYS A 187 -17.11 -10.41 -10.31
CA LYS A 187 -16.98 -9.92 -11.69
C LYS A 187 -15.74 -9.04 -11.83
N VAL A 188 -15.29 -8.88 -13.07
CA VAL A 188 -14.21 -7.95 -13.45
C VAL A 188 -14.80 -6.96 -14.47
N PRO A 189 -15.61 -5.97 -14.03
CA PRO A 189 -16.28 -5.04 -14.95
C PRO A 189 -15.31 -4.21 -15.78
N GLU A 190 -14.13 -3.90 -15.24
CA GLU A 190 -13.06 -3.19 -15.94
C GLU A 190 -11.83 -4.10 -15.95
N PHE A 191 -11.35 -4.45 -17.14
CA PHE A 191 -10.26 -5.40 -17.32
C PHE A 191 -9.15 -4.79 -18.19
N MET A 192 -7.94 -4.75 -17.63
CA MET A 192 -6.71 -4.27 -18.29
C MET A 192 -6.85 -2.90 -18.96
N ILE A 193 -7.50 -1.96 -18.27
CA ILE A 193 -7.64 -0.58 -18.75
C ILE A 193 -6.44 0.26 -18.31
N ILE A 194 -6.08 1.27 -19.11
CA ILE A 194 -5.03 2.21 -18.73
C ILE A 194 -5.64 3.35 -17.91
N HIS A 195 -5.14 3.54 -16.68
CA HIS A 195 -5.49 4.66 -15.82
C HIS A 195 -4.30 5.60 -15.65
N THR A 196 -4.56 6.90 -15.83
CA THR A 196 -3.57 7.95 -15.67
C THR A 196 -3.63 8.52 -14.26
N TYR A 197 -2.45 8.62 -13.64
CA TYR A 197 -2.20 9.31 -12.38
C TYR A 197 -1.27 10.51 -12.65
N SER A 198 -0.97 11.33 -11.63
CA SER A 198 -0.27 12.61 -11.80
C SER A 198 1.04 12.55 -12.58
N HIS A 199 1.81 11.47 -12.46
CA HIS A 199 3.14 11.34 -13.08
C HIS A 199 3.35 10.02 -13.86
N VAL A 200 2.37 9.13 -13.82
CA VAL A 200 2.48 7.77 -14.32
C VAL A 200 1.13 7.27 -14.83
N GLN A 201 1.16 6.26 -15.68
CA GLN A 201 0.00 5.50 -16.10
C GLN A 201 0.20 4.02 -15.79
N HIS A 202 -0.87 3.35 -15.38
CA HIS A 202 -0.87 1.96 -14.96
C HIS A 202 -1.92 1.13 -15.68
N MET A 203 -1.68 -0.18 -15.81
CA MET A 203 -2.72 -1.14 -16.16
C MET A 203 -3.52 -1.46 -14.90
N VAL A 204 -4.84 -1.25 -14.97
CA VAL A 204 -5.74 -1.38 -13.83
C VAL A 204 -6.89 -2.31 -14.21
N SER A 205 -7.36 -3.06 -13.24
CA SER A 205 -8.64 -3.75 -13.33
C SER A 205 -9.45 -3.50 -12.07
N ARG A 206 -10.76 -3.60 -12.19
CA ARG A 206 -11.67 -3.51 -11.06
C ARG A 206 -12.30 -4.87 -10.86
N VAL A 207 -12.10 -5.46 -9.68
CA VAL A 207 -12.73 -6.71 -9.30
C VAL A 207 -13.78 -6.40 -8.26
N THR A 208 -15.03 -6.82 -8.51
CA THR A 208 -16.17 -6.54 -7.64
C THR A 208 -16.91 -7.82 -7.27
N GLY A 209 -17.69 -7.76 -6.20
CA GLY A 209 -18.61 -8.83 -5.82
C GLY A 209 -19.66 -8.37 -4.80
N GLU A 210 -20.65 -9.21 -4.55
CA GLU A 210 -21.64 -9.00 -3.49
C GLU A 210 -21.29 -9.89 -2.30
N LEU A 211 -21.11 -9.30 -1.12
CA LEU A 211 -20.81 -10.02 0.11
C LEU A 211 -21.89 -11.06 0.45
N ARG A 212 -21.47 -12.22 0.97
CA ARG A 212 -22.41 -13.19 1.55
C ARG A 212 -23.14 -12.59 2.76
N GLU A 213 -24.28 -13.18 3.11
CA GLU A 213 -25.08 -12.68 4.24
C GLU A 213 -24.37 -12.82 5.59
N ASP A 214 -23.48 -13.79 5.73
CA ASP A 214 -22.70 -14.05 6.95
C ASP A 214 -21.44 -13.18 7.09
N ILE A 215 -21.15 -12.34 6.08
CA ILE A 215 -19.93 -11.53 6.00
C ILE A 215 -20.28 -10.04 6.13
N ASP A 216 -19.63 -9.39 7.10
CA ASP A 216 -19.60 -7.94 7.26
C ASP A 216 -18.24 -7.37 6.81
N SER A 217 -18.09 -6.05 6.85
CA SER A 217 -16.85 -5.37 6.46
C SER A 217 -15.63 -5.78 7.29
N PHE A 218 -15.81 -6.08 8.58
CA PHE A 218 -14.72 -6.55 9.45
C PHE A 218 -14.22 -7.94 9.02
N LYS A 219 -15.13 -8.88 8.79
CA LYS A 219 -14.79 -10.20 8.26
C LYS A 219 -14.20 -10.10 6.86
N ALA A 220 -14.74 -9.23 6.01
CA ALA A 220 -14.22 -9.02 4.66
C ALA A 220 -12.74 -8.64 4.69
N LEU A 221 -12.35 -7.64 5.50
CA LEU A 221 -10.95 -7.28 5.71
C LEU A 221 -10.12 -8.47 6.20
N LYS A 222 -10.59 -9.19 7.23
CA LYS A 222 -9.87 -10.35 7.80
C LYS A 222 -9.55 -11.43 6.76
N TYR A 223 -10.47 -11.72 5.84
CA TYR A 223 -10.30 -12.80 4.87
C TYR A 223 -9.40 -12.43 3.69
N VAL A 224 -9.39 -11.17 3.26
CA VAL A 224 -8.55 -10.71 2.15
C VAL A 224 -7.14 -10.37 2.60
N PHE A 225 -6.95 -10.07 3.89
CA PHE A 225 -5.67 -9.68 4.46
C PHE A 225 -4.66 -10.85 4.58
N PRO A 226 -3.36 -10.62 4.35
CA PRO A 226 -2.77 -9.45 3.67
C PRO A 226 -2.96 -9.52 2.16
N ALA A 227 -2.72 -8.41 1.46
CA ALA A 227 -2.76 -8.38 0.01
C ALA A 227 -1.72 -9.33 -0.61
N GLY A 228 -2.10 -9.94 -1.72
CA GLY A 228 -1.23 -10.81 -2.51
C GLY A 228 0.02 -10.11 -3.05
N THR A 229 -0.11 -8.85 -3.44
CA THR A 229 0.96 -7.98 -3.98
C THR A 229 2.07 -7.65 -2.98
N VAL A 230 1.84 -7.91 -1.69
CA VAL A 230 2.83 -7.73 -0.63
C VAL A 230 3.15 -9.02 0.11
N SER A 231 2.57 -10.15 -0.28
CA SER A 231 2.83 -11.46 0.32
C SER A 231 3.35 -12.44 -0.72
N GLY A 232 2.48 -12.89 -1.63
CA GLY A 232 2.81 -13.81 -2.71
C GLY A 232 1.66 -14.75 -3.04
N ALA A 233 1.95 -15.77 -3.83
CA ALA A 233 0.99 -16.76 -4.28
C ALA A 233 1.64 -18.16 -4.35
N PRO A 234 1.05 -19.22 -3.76
CA PRO A 234 -0.10 -19.20 -2.84
C PRO A 234 0.17 -18.42 -1.55
N LYS A 235 -0.81 -17.61 -1.11
CA LYS A 235 -0.65 -16.60 -0.04
C LYS A 235 -0.09 -17.17 1.28
N ILE A 236 -0.63 -18.30 1.75
CA ILE A 236 -0.23 -18.90 3.03
C ILE A 236 1.24 -19.34 2.98
N ARG A 237 1.61 -20.09 1.94
CA ARG A 237 2.99 -20.59 1.77
C ARG A 237 3.99 -19.44 1.59
N ALA A 238 3.61 -18.41 0.83
CA ALA A 238 4.45 -17.21 0.68
C ALA A 238 4.68 -16.48 2.02
N MET A 239 3.68 -16.41 2.91
CA MET A 239 3.84 -15.82 4.25
C MET A 239 4.75 -16.65 5.16
N GLU A 240 4.71 -17.98 5.07
CA GLU A 240 5.65 -18.86 5.80
C GLU A 240 7.09 -18.60 5.36
N ILE A 241 7.32 -18.50 4.04
CA ILE A 241 8.65 -18.21 3.48
C ILE A 241 9.12 -16.80 3.88
N ILE A 242 8.21 -15.81 3.95
CA ILE A 242 8.54 -14.48 4.47
C ILE A 242 8.99 -14.55 5.93
N ASP A 243 8.31 -15.31 6.78
CA ASP A 243 8.67 -15.45 8.20
C ASP A 243 10.00 -16.21 8.37
N GLU A 244 10.30 -17.16 7.49
CA GLU A 244 11.57 -17.89 7.44
C GLU A 244 12.76 -17.01 7.01
N LEU A 245 12.57 -16.18 5.97
CA LEU A 245 13.66 -15.46 5.32
C LEU A 245 13.88 -14.04 5.85
N GLU A 246 12.82 -13.31 6.24
CA GLU A 246 12.98 -11.94 6.70
C GLU A 246 13.55 -11.87 8.13
N PRO A 247 14.52 -11.00 8.41
CA PRO A 247 15.19 -10.95 9.73
C PRO A 247 14.30 -10.39 10.84
N CYS A 248 13.10 -9.89 10.50
CA CYS A 248 12.22 -9.23 11.46
C CYS A 248 10.76 -9.20 11.00
N ARG A 249 9.85 -9.12 11.97
CA ARG A 249 8.42 -8.88 11.71
C ARG A 249 8.19 -7.53 11.04
N ARG A 250 7.22 -7.50 10.11
CA ARG A 250 6.86 -6.32 9.29
C ARG A 250 6.12 -5.21 10.03
N GLY A 251 5.38 -5.54 11.09
CA GLY A 251 4.59 -4.56 11.84
C GLY A 251 3.54 -3.89 10.94
N VAL A 252 3.62 -2.57 10.77
CA VAL A 252 2.69 -1.81 9.92
C VAL A 252 2.90 -2.11 8.42
N TYR A 253 4.13 -2.39 7.99
CA TYR A 253 4.43 -2.63 6.58
C TYR A 253 3.67 -3.84 6.03
N ALA A 254 3.16 -3.71 4.80
CA ALA A 254 2.31 -4.72 4.16
C ALA A 254 0.99 -5.00 4.92
N GLY A 255 0.70 -4.19 5.95
CA GLY A 255 -0.56 -4.18 6.67
C GLY A 255 -1.66 -3.42 5.92
N ALA A 256 -2.64 -2.91 6.66
CA ALA A 256 -3.75 -2.14 6.12
C ALA A 256 -3.95 -0.85 6.90
N VAL A 257 -4.28 0.23 6.21
CA VAL A 257 -4.63 1.53 6.80
C VAL A 257 -5.95 2.00 6.20
N GLY A 258 -6.90 2.38 7.03
CA GLY A 258 -8.25 2.69 6.58
C GLY A 258 -9.23 2.91 7.73
N TYR A 259 -10.51 2.81 7.42
CA TYR A 259 -11.57 3.03 8.40
C TYR A 259 -12.74 2.05 8.24
N PHE A 260 -13.48 1.90 9.33
CA PHE A 260 -14.84 1.38 9.34
C PHE A 260 -15.77 2.53 9.69
N SER A 261 -16.81 2.73 8.89
CA SER A 261 -17.82 3.76 9.12
C SER A 261 -19.00 3.22 9.94
N LEU A 262 -19.71 4.12 10.64
CA LEU A 262 -20.92 3.80 11.40
C LEU A 262 -22.04 3.24 10.51
N ASN A 263 -22.02 3.54 9.21
CA ASN A 263 -22.93 2.96 8.23
C ASN A 263 -22.51 1.55 7.73
N ARG A 264 -21.51 0.94 8.38
CA ARG A 264 -20.94 -0.39 8.08
C ARG A 264 -20.06 -0.47 6.83
N ASN A 265 -19.87 0.64 6.10
CA ASN A 265 -18.90 0.69 5.01
C ASN A 265 -17.47 0.64 5.55
N SER A 266 -16.53 0.28 4.69
CA SER A 266 -15.11 0.33 5.01
C SER A 266 -14.28 0.61 3.77
N ASP A 267 -13.14 1.28 3.96
CA ASP A 267 -12.16 1.48 2.91
C ASP A 267 -10.75 1.35 3.50
N PHE A 268 -9.95 0.46 2.92
CA PHE A 268 -8.60 0.13 3.38
C PHE A 268 -7.62 0.12 2.23
N ALA A 269 -6.52 0.83 2.41
CA ALA A 269 -5.33 0.78 1.58
C ALA A 269 -4.32 -0.21 2.14
N ILE A 270 -3.42 -0.71 1.29
CA ILE A 270 -2.25 -1.46 1.74
C ILE A 270 -1.25 -0.50 2.37
N ALA A 271 -0.68 -0.84 3.52
CA ALA A 271 0.31 -0.04 4.22
C ALA A 271 1.71 -0.17 3.60
N ILE A 272 1.87 0.38 2.40
CA ILE A 272 3.13 0.55 1.67
C ILE A 272 3.40 2.01 1.40
N ARG A 273 4.67 2.34 1.10
CA ARG A 273 5.14 3.73 0.99
C ARG A 273 4.79 4.52 2.26
N THR A 274 5.19 3.94 3.39
CA THR A 274 4.79 4.35 4.73
C THR A 274 6.02 4.55 5.61
N LEU A 275 6.03 5.65 6.34
CA LEU A 275 6.85 5.87 7.52
C LEU A 275 6.06 5.43 8.76
N ALA A 276 6.57 4.44 9.47
CA ALA A 276 6.03 4.01 10.76
C ALA A 276 6.96 4.48 11.87
N VAL A 277 6.42 5.21 12.84
CA VAL A 277 7.13 5.72 14.00
C VAL A 277 6.51 5.15 15.25
N LYS A 278 7.35 4.68 16.17
CA LYS A 278 6.95 4.34 17.53
C LYS A 278 7.96 4.94 18.49
N GLU A 279 7.48 5.82 19.38
CA GLU A 279 8.32 6.65 20.25
C GLU A 279 9.30 7.48 19.40
N LYS A 280 10.60 7.16 19.46
CA LYS A 280 11.65 7.80 18.66
C LYS A 280 12.12 6.96 17.48
N LYS A 281 11.68 5.71 17.36
CA LYS A 281 12.16 4.78 16.32
C LYS A 281 11.27 4.87 15.10
N ALA A 282 11.86 5.20 13.97
CA ALA A 282 11.20 5.32 12.68
C ALA A 282 11.68 4.23 11.73
N ARG A 283 10.75 3.76 10.89
CA ARG A 283 10.99 2.72 9.90
C ARG A 283 10.33 3.05 8.58
N ILE A 284 11.08 2.89 7.50
CA ILE A 284 10.58 2.86 6.13
C ILE A 284 10.90 1.49 5.57
N GLN A 285 9.88 0.73 5.15
CA GLN A 285 10.07 -0.63 4.64
C GLN A 285 9.58 -0.73 3.20
N VAL A 286 10.35 -1.47 2.39
CA VAL A 286 10.17 -1.60 0.94
C VAL A 286 10.47 -3.03 0.53
N GLY A 287 9.82 -3.50 -0.53
CA GLY A 287 9.94 -4.89 -0.97
C GLY A 287 9.79 -5.06 -2.48
N ALA A 288 10.20 -6.24 -2.94
CA ALA A 288 10.20 -6.66 -4.33
C ALA A 288 9.53 -8.04 -4.47
N GLY A 289 8.76 -8.21 -5.55
CA GLY A 289 8.11 -9.47 -5.87
C GLY A 289 9.09 -10.41 -6.56
N ILE A 290 9.37 -11.55 -5.94
CA ILE A 290 10.31 -12.54 -6.45
C ILE A 290 9.55 -13.55 -7.27
N VAL A 291 9.94 -13.68 -8.54
CA VAL A 291 9.42 -14.65 -9.51
C VAL A 291 10.56 -15.50 -10.06
N TYR A 292 10.22 -16.52 -10.85
CA TYR A 292 11.19 -17.46 -11.43
C TYR A 292 12.38 -16.78 -12.14
N ASP A 293 12.12 -15.72 -12.91
CA ASP A 293 13.15 -15.00 -13.68
C ASP A 293 13.81 -13.83 -12.92
N SER A 294 13.46 -13.63 -11.63
CA SER A 294 14.06 -12.57 -10.81
C SER A 294 15.58 -12.71 -10.73
N LYS A 295 16.27 -11.57 -10.76
CA LYS A 295 17.73 -11.48 -10.62
C LYS A 295 18.04 -10.80 -9.30
N PRO A 296 18.75 -11.46 -8.35
CA PRO A 296 18.92 -10.95 -6.98
C PRO A 296 19.34 -9.47 -6.91
N GLU A 297 20.36 -9.07 -7.67
CA GLU A 297 20.82 -7.69 -7.74
C GLU A 297 19.74 -6.70 -8.21
N LYS A 298 18.92 -7.09 -9.19
CA LYS A 298 17.84 -6.24 -9.71
C LYS A 298 16.74 -6.04 -8.67
N GLU A 299 16.42 -7.08 -7.90
CA GLU A 299 15.41 -6.99 -6.84
C GLU A 299 15.89 -6.06 -5.72
N TRP A 300 17.18 -6.13 -5.35
CA TRP A 300 17.78 -5.16 -4.44
C TRP A 300 17.65 -3.73 -4.98
N LEU A 301 18.02 -3.49 -6.24
CA LEU A 301 17.90 -2.18 -6.88
C LEU A 301 16.46 -1.67 -6.94
N GLU A 302 15.48 -2.55 -7.15
CA GLU A 302 14.06 -2.20 -7.15
C GLU A 302 13.60 -1.72 -5.77
N THR A 303 14.02 -2.40 -4.69
CA THR A 303 13.70 -1.94 -3.33
C THR A 303 14.28 -0.55 -3.05
N GLU A 304 15.51 -0.27 -3.50
CA GLU A 304 16.11 1.08 -3.42
C GLU A 304 15.28 2.11 -4.19
N GLN A 305 14.87 1.78 -5.42
CA GLN A 305 14.03 2.67 -6.23
C GLN A 305 12.69 2.98 -5.58
N LYS A 306 12.03 1.97 -4.99
CA LYS A 306 10.78 2.15 -4.23
C LYS A 306 10.97 3.02 -2.99
N ALA A 307 12.16 3.01 -2.37
CA ALA A 307 12.49 3.83 -1.21
C ALA A 307 12.78 5.30 -1.57
N LYS A 308 13.26 5.60 -2.79
CA LYS A 308 13.74 6.93 -3.20
C LYS A 308 12.76 8.07 -2.87
N ALA A 309 11.47 7.89 -3.19
CA ALA A 309 10.46 8.93 -2.93
C ALA A 309 10.30 9.24 -1.43
N LEU A 310 10.34 8.21 -0.59
CA LEU A 310 10.22 8.34 0.86
C LEU A 310 11.48 8.95 1.45
N MET A 311 12.66 8.52 0.98
CA MET A 311 13.94 9.09 1.40
C MET A 311 14.07 10.55 0.98
N LYS A 312 13.58 10.92 -0.21
CA LYS A 312 13.57 12.31 -0.65
C LYS A 312 12.63 13.16 0.20
N ALA A 313 11.45 12.63 0.54
CA ALA A 313 10.54 13.31 1.45
C ALA A 313 11.21 13.54 2.82
N LEU A 314 11.91 12.53 3.35
CA LEU A 314 12.65 12.61 4.62
C LEU A 314 13.76 13.66 4.59
N GLU A 315 14.58 13.67 3.52
CA GLU A 315 15.67 14.65 3.32
C GLU A 315 15.16 16.08 3.36
N LEU A 316 14.04 16.36 2.66
CA LEU A 316 13.43 17.69 2.60
C LEU A 316 12.70 18.09 3.89
N SER A 317 12.49 17.15 4.82
CA SER A 317 11.78 17.42 6.08
C SER A 317 12.71 17.84 7.20
N LYS A 318 14.03 17.67 7.04
CA LYS A 318 15.01 18.06 8.03
C LYS A 318 14.97 19.58 8.24
N SER A 319 14.80 20.01 9.48
CA SER A 319 14.79 21.43 9.84
C SER A 319 15.42 21.69 11.17
#